data_AF-A0A7R9ZPU3-F1
#
_entry.id   AF-A0A7R9ZPU3-F1
#
_cell.length_a   1.000
_cell.length_b   1.000
_cell.length_c   1.000
_cell.angle_alpha   90.00
_cell.angle_beta   90.00
_cell.angle_gamma   90.00
#
_symmetry.space_group_name_H-M   'P 1'
#
loop_
_entity.id
_entity.type
_entity.pdbx_description
1 polymer ?
#
loop_
_entity_poly.entity_id
_entity_poly.type
_entity_poly.pdbx_seq_one_letter_code
_entity_poly.pdbx_strand_id
1 'polypeptide(L)'
;SVYLSDDTLVLCSGSKYSKDNTNNLFAHITNTAYQDADPGFKEEECIFVWNGESIAPMLLKSKACRNSQEACERIDDVKRQMRDITGELFRAYESEFGVFAPLESCFEHYGLDFIVDVDWRVYLLEVNPGPDFKQTGDRLSRVIERLMLDTIDAVLIPQFFGKALQTNQSIDEDEKRAALQGKLKLVYERHRRKQQNSTSPSTSSVKQGINMKV
;
A
#
# COMPACT_ATOMS: atom_id res chain seq x y z
N SER A 1 -4.26 5.64 -9.25
CA SER A 1 -4.00 5.76 -7.81
C SER A 1 -3.27 4.54 -7.27
N VAL A 2 -2.54 4.74 -6.18
CA VAL A 2 -1.94 3.72 -5.31
C VAL A 2 -2.34 4.07 -3.88
N TYR A 3 -2.81 3.08 -3.15
CA TYR A 3 -3.25 3.21 -1.76
C TYR A 3 -2.41 2.29 -0.88
N LEU A 4 -2.07 2.75 0.32
CA LEU A 4 -1.41 1.94 1.35
C LEU A 4 -2.38 1.73 2.51
N SER A 5 -2.53 0.48 2.96
CA SER A 5 -3.30 0.15 4.17
C SER A 5 -2.61 0.69 5.41
N ASP A 6 -3.39 1.33 6.29
CA ASP A 6 -2.95 1.79 7.60
C ASP A 6 -2.89 0.63 8.62
N ASP A 7 -3.55 -0.49 8.33
CA ASP A 7 -3.26 -1.75 9.00
C ASP A 7 -2.01 -2.38 8.39
N THR A 8 -0.97 -2.47 9.21
CA THR A 8 0.34 -3.04 8.89
C THR A 8 0.68 -4.10 9.93
N LEU A 9 1.34 -5.18 9.52
CA LEU A 9 1.80 -6.22 10.43
C LEU A 9 3.29 -6.03 10.73
N VAL A 10 3.69 -6.38 11.95
CA VAL A 10 5.09 -6.57 12.32
C VAL A 10 5.34 -8.04 12.53
N LEU A 11 6.36 -8.55 11.85
CA LEU A 11 6.85 -9.91 11.94
C LEU A 11 8.18 -9.87 12.72
N CYS A 12 8.18 -10.40 13.94
CA CYS A 12 9.36 -10.54 14.77
C CYS A 12 9.95 -11.94 14.65
N SER A 13 11.26 -12.04 14.84
CA SER A 13 11.91 -13.32 15.11
C SER A 13 11.55 -13.81 16.52
N GLY A 14 11.32 -15.12 16.67
CA GLY A 14 11.14 -15.77 17.98
C GLY A 14 12.44 -15.85 18.80
N SER A 15 13.58 -15.71 18.14
CA SER A 15 14.90 -15.69 18.76
C SER A 15 15.42 -14.26 19.01
N LYS A 16 16.20 -14.08 20.07
CA LYS A 16 16.83 -12.77 20.35
C LYS A 16 17.92 -12.46 19.32
N TYR A 17 17.83 -11.29 18.70
CA TYR A 17 18.85 -10.78 17.79
C TYR A 17 20.25 -10.74 18.44
N SER A 18 21.27 -11.15 17.68
CA SER A 18 22.67 -11.04 18.06
C SER A 18 23.53 -10.70 16.85
N LYS A 19 24.17 -9.53 16.88
CA LYS A 19 25.13 -9.11 15.85
C LYS A 19 26.36 -10.02 15.76
N ASP A 20 26.72 -10.68 16.86
CA ASP A 20 27.94 -11.48 16.98
C ASP A 20 27.72 -12.93 16.52
N ASN A 21 26.46 -13.35 16.32
CA ASN A 21 26.12 -14.69 15.86
C ASN A 21 25.21 -14.61 14.63
N THR A 22 25.81 -14.44 13.46
CA THR A 22 25.10 -14.41 12.17
C THR A 22 24.64 -15.78 11.70
N ASN A 23 25.11 -16.87 12.32
CA ASN A 23 24.73 -18.23 11.96
C ASN A 23 23.37 -18.64 12.55
N ASN A 24 22.88 -17.93 13.59
CA ASN A 24 21.54 -18.14 14.10
C ASN A 24 20.51 -17.44 13.22
N LEU A 25 20.16 -18.07 12.10
CA LEU A 25 19.22 -17.52 11.13
C LEU A 25 17.83 -17.23 11.73
N PHE A 26 17.39 -17.99 12.75
CA PHE A 26 16.12 -17.69 13.43
C PHE A 26 16.13 -16.31 14.08
N ALA A 27 17.28 -15.78 14.49
CA ALA A 27 17.41 -14.45 15.07
C ALA A 27 17.49 -13.32 14.02
N HIS A 28 17.69 -13.65 12.74
CA HIS A 28 17.99 -12.70 11.66
C HIS A 28 16.95 -12.69 10.54
N ILE A 29 16.17 -13.76 10.38
CA ILE A 29 15.14 -13.89 9.34
C ILE A 29 13.77 -13.82 10.00
N THR A 30 12.92 -12.88 9.62
CA THR A 30 11.59 -12.68 10.22
C THR A 30 10.45 -13.35 9.43
N ASN A 31 10.75 -13.98 8.29
CA ASN A 31 9.77 -14.67 7.47
C ASN A 31 9.06 -15.78 8.28
N THR A 32 7.72 -15.74 8.32
CA THR A 32 6.92 -16.68 9.12
C THR A 32 7.14 -18.14 8.72
N ALA A 33 7.22 -18.45 7.42
CA ALA A 33 7.45 -19.82 6.97
C ALA A 33 8.82 -20.37 7.41
N TYR A 34 9.82 -19.51 7.59
CA TYR A 34 11.09 -19.90 8.19
C TYR A 34 10.97 -20.04 9.71
N GLN A 35 10.29 -19.10 10.37
CA GLN A 35 10.09 -19.11 11.83
C GLN A 35 9.27 -20.31 12.32
N ASP A 36 8.31 -20.82 11.53
CA ASP A 36 7.53 -22.02 11.85
C ASP A 36 8.39 -23.29 12.01
N ALA A 37 9.63 -23.28 11.50
CA ALA A 37 10.59 -24.36 11.71
C ALA A 37 11.28 -24.30 13.09
N ASP A 38 11.19 -23.20 13.84
CA ASP A 38 11.70 -23.08 15.21
C ASP A 38 10.67 -23.67 16.19
N PRO A 39 10.99 -24.75 16.92
CA PRO A 39 10.07 -25.33 17.92
C PRO A 39 9.67 -24.36 19.04
N GLY A 40 10.45 -23.29 19.26
CA GLY A 40 10.15 -22.25 20.24
C GLY A 40 9.28 -21.10 19.71
N PHE A 41 8.97 -21.08 18.40
CA PHE A 41 8.19 -20.02 17.80
C PHE A 41 6.74 -20.04 18.26
N LYS A 42 6.23 -18.85 18.57
CA LYS A 42 4.83 -18.62 18.93
C LYS A 42 4.36 -17.39 18.20
N GLU A 43 3.44 -17.60 17.26
CA GLU A 43 2.93 -16.55 16.37
C GLU A 43 2.37 -15.37 17.16
N GLU A 44 1.65 -15.62 18.25
CA GLU A 44 1.04 -14.61 19.11
C GLU A 44 2.05 -13.74 19.88
N GLU A 45 3.28 -14.22 20.06
CA GLU A 45 4.38 -13.49 20.69
C GLU A 45 5.28 -12.78 19.66
N CYS A 46 5.11 -13.07 18.37
CA CYS A 46 6.00 -12.60 17.32
C CYS A 46 5.30 -11.76 16.24
N ILE A 47 3.99 -11.89 16.08
CA ILE A 47 3.23 -11.17 15.04
C ILE A 47 2.27 -10.18 15.70
N PHE A 48 2.35 -8.91 15.30
CA PHE A 48 1.54 -7.83 15.88
C PHE A 48 0.98 -6.92 14.80
N VAL A 49 -0.11 -6.21 15.12
CA VAL A 49 -0.55 -5.08 14.30
C VAL A 49 0.27 -3.86 14.70
N TRP A 50 0.83 -3.14 13.72
CA TRP A 50 1.58 -1.91 13.96
C TRP A 50 0.62 -0.75 14.32
N ASN A 51 0.25 -0.68 15.59
CA ASN A 51 -0.59 0.39 16.13
C ASN A 51 -0.21 0.72 17.58
N GLY A 52 -0.74 1.84 18.08
CA GLY A 52 -0.49 2.29 19.45
C GLY A 52 -0.86 1.25 20.51
N GLU A 53 -1.96 0.51 20.32
CA GLU A 53 -2.44 -0.49 21.28
C GLU A 53 -1.48 -1.67 21.44
N SER A 54 -0.89 -2.15 20.34
CA SER A 54 -0.03 -3.33 20.34
C SER A 54 1.44 -2.97 20.60
N ILE A 55 1.93 -1.89 19.98
CA ILE A 55 3.36 -1.58 19.93
C ILE A 55 3.80 -0.65 21.05
N ALA A 56 2.99 0.35 21.43
CA ALA A 56 3.40 1.30 22.46
C ALA A 56 3.75 0.62 23.80
N PRO A 57 2.99 -0.38 24.30
CA PRO A 57 3.38 -1.10 25.52
C PRO A 57 4.76 -1.77 25.42
N MET A 58 5.12 -2.30 24.24
CA MET A 58 6.41 -2.94 24.01
C MET A 58 7.56 -1.92 24.06
N LEU A 59 7.37 -0.75 23.45
CA LEU A 59 8.35 0.34 23.43
C LEU A 59 8.60 0.94 24.81
N LEU A 60 7.56 1.02 25.63
CA LEU A 60 7.68 1.47 27.02
C LEU A 60 8.39 0.42 27.88
N LYS A 61 8.03 -0.86 27.73
CA LYS A 61 8.67 -1.96 28.47
C LYS A 61 10.16 -2.07 28.16
N SER A 62 10.56 -1.87 26.89
CA SER A 62 11.95 -1.89 26.47
C SER A 62 12.73 -0.60 26.79
N LYS A 63 12.04 0.45 27.28
CA LYS A 63 12.57 1.80 27.48
C LYS A 63 13.06 2.48 26.19
N ALA A 64 12.58 2.02 25.03
CA ALA A 64 12.81 2.69 23.75
C ALA A 64 12.06 4.04 23.67
N CYS A 65 10.97 4.20 24.43
CA CYS A 65 10.23 5.46 24.58
C CYS A 65 9.99 5.78 26.06
N ARG A 66 9.90 7.07 26.41
CA ARG A 66 9.72 7.56 27.78
C ARG A 66 8.28 7.54 28.25
N ASN A 67 7.33 7.70 27.32
CA ASN A 67 5.90 7.75 27.60
C ASN A 67 5.08 7.36 26.36
N SER A 68 3.78 7.13 26.55
CA SER A 68 2.89 6.66 25.48
C SER A 68 2.77 7.66 24.34
N GLN A 69 2.88 8.97 24.61
CA GLN A 69 2.81 10.00 23.58
C GLN A 69 3.98 9.89 22.60
N GLU A 70 5.21 9.79 23.12
CA GLU A 70 6.40 9.56 22.31
C GLU A 70 6.32 8.25 21.53
N ALA A 71 5.78 7.18 22.14
CA ALA A 71 5.61 5.91 21.45
C ALA A 71 4.63 6.02 20.26
N CYS A 72 3.48 6.67 20.45
CA CYS A 72 2.51 6.92 19.37
C CYS A 72 3.12 7.78 18.26
N GLU A 73 3.84 8.85 18.61
CA GLU A 73 4.52 9.70 17.63
C GLU A 73 5.53 8.92 16.77
N ARG A 74 6.27 7.97 17.36
CA ARG A 74 7.19 7.09 16.64
C ARG A 74 6.46 6.11 15.72
N ILE A 75 5.37 5.51 16.19
CA ILE A 75 4.54 4.60 15.40
C ILE A 75 3.97 5.33 14.17
N ASP A 76 3.46 6.53 14.36
CA ASP A 76 2.89 7.37 13.30
C ASP A 76 3.95 7.87 12.32
N ASP A 77 5.15 8.20 12.81
CA ASP A 77 6.30 8.57 11.99
C ASP A 77 6.74 7.41 11.07
N VAL A 78 6.86 6.19 11.61
CA VAL A 78 7.16 4.99 10.80
C VAL A 78 6.10 4.78 9.72
N LYS A 79 4.81 4.87 10.08
CA LYS A 79 3.72 4.77 9.09
C LYS A 79 3.81 5.85 8.01
N ARG A 80 4.20 7.07 8.38
CA ARG A 80 4.41 8.17 7.43
C ARG A 80 5.55 7.85 6.47
N GLN A 81 6.70 7.41 6.99
CA GLN A 81 7.84 7.03 6.15
C GLN A 81 7.48 5.89 5.19
N MET A 82 6.73 4.87 5.63
CA MET A 82 6.23 3.80 4.74
C MET A 82 5.36 4.36 3.60
N ARG A 83 4.46 5.31 3.91
CA ARG A 83 3.63 5.98 2.89
C ARG A 83 4.47 6.77 1.89
N ASP A 84 5.43 7.54 2.39
CA ASP A 84 6.31 8.37 1.56
C ASP A 84 7.16 7.49 0.63
N ILE A 85 7.79 6.44 1.17
CA ILE A 85 8.58 5.47 0.39
C ILE A 85 7.71 4.79 -0.68
N THR A 86 6.51 4.35 -0.32
CA THR A 86 5.58 3.70 -1.27
C THR A 86 5.17 4.67 -2.39
N GLY A 87 4.85 5.92 -2.03
CA GLY A 87 4.47 6.94 -3.00
C GLY A 87 5.61 7.27 -3.98
N GLU A 88 6.82 7.45 -3.48
CA GLU A 88 8.00 7.70 -4.32
C GLU A 88 8.37 6.49 -5.18
N LEU A 89 8.24 5.26 -4.66
CA LEU A 89 8.45 4.03 -5.42
C LEU A 89 7.57 3.99 -6.67
N PHE A 90 6.24 4.11 -6.51
CA PHE A 90 5.33 4.02 -7.65
C PHE A 90 5.39 5.24 -8.56
N ARG A 91 5.78 6.42 -8.04
CA ARG A 91 6.10 7.58 -8.88
C ARG A 91 7.31 7.30 -9.78
N ALA A 92 8.38 6.73 -9.23
CA ALA A 92 9.59 6.42 -9.99
C ALA A 92 9.32 5.42 -11.13
N TYR A 93 8.41 4.47 -10.92
CA TYR A 93 8.04 3.46 -11.92
C TYR A 93 6.88 3.87 -12.86
N GLU A 94 6.30 5.07 -12.75
CA GLU A 94 5.13 5.47 -13.56
C GLU A 94 5.37 5.39 -15.08
N SER A 95 6.62 5.63 -15.50
CA SER A 95 7.01 5.63 -16.91
C SER A 95 7.75 4.35 -17.34
N GLU A 96 7.94 3.41 -16.41
CA GLU A 96 8.72 2.17 -16.62
C GLU A 96 7.77 0.99 -16.88
N PHE A 97 7.10 1.02 -18.04
CA PHE A 97 6.07 0.03 -18.41
C PHE A 97 6.57 -1.42 -18.56
N GLY A 98 7.89 -1.63 -18.60
CA GLY A 98 8.47 -2.98 -18.56
C GLY A 98 8.45 -3.61 -17.16
N VAL A 99 8.27 -2.81 -16.12
CA VAL A 99 8.25 -3.24 -14.72
C VAL A 99 6.87 -3.02 -14.09
N PHE A 100 6.28 -1.84 -14.30
CA PHE A 100 4.96 -1.49 -13.80
C PHE A 100 4.04 -1.04 -14.95
N ALA A 101 3.12 -1.91 -15.34
CA ALA A 101 2.19 -1.68 -16.45
C ALA A 101 0.75 -1.59 -15.93
N PRO A 102 0.33 -0.45 -15.33
CA PRO A 102 -1.03 -0.30 -14.84
C PRO A 102 -2.03 -0.33 -16.02
N LEU A 103 -2.92 -1.31 -16.02
CA LEU A 103 -4.00 -1.45 -16.99
C LEU A 103 -5.29 -0.80 -16.46
N GLU A 104 -6.06 -0.19 -17.36
CA GLU A 104 -7.38 0.34 -16.99
C GLU A 104 -8.29 -0.78 -16.49
N SER A 105 -9.08 -0.49 -15.44
CA SER A 105 -9.99 -1.45 -14.79
C SER A 105 -9.30 -2.69 -14.18
N CYS A 106 -7.98 -2.66 -14.00
CA CYS A 106 -7.26 -3.64 -13.21
C CYS A 106 -6.82 -3.04 -11.88
N PHE A 107 -6.66 -3.90 -10.89
CA PHE A 107 -6.01 -3.59 -9.62
C PHE A 107 -5.17 -4.78 -9.19
N GLU A 108 -4.19 -4.54 -8.33
CA GLU A 108 -3.30 -5.56 -7.80
C GLU A 108 -2.99 -5.23 -6.34
N HIS A 109 -2.98 -6.26 -5.49
CA HIS A 109 -2.49 -6.15 -4.13
C HIS A 109 -1.01 -6.52 -4.11
N TYR A 110 -0.20 -5.64 -3.52
CA TYR A 110 1.20 -5.89 -3.23
C TYR A 110 1.40 -5.99 -1.71
N GLY A 111 2.23 -6.94 -1.29
CA GLY A 111 2.85 -6.91 0.04
C GLY A 111 4.14 -6.11 -0.02
N LEU A 112 4.31 -5.12 0.84
CA LEU A 112 5.55 -4.36 0.92
C LEU A 112 6.22 -4.65 2.27
N ASP A 113 7.44 -5.16 2.20
CA ASP A 113 8.21 -5.52 3.38
C ASP A 113 9.17 -4.39 3.69
N PHE A 114 9.11 -3.91 4.92
CA PHE A 114 9.96 -2.84 5.43
C PHE A 114 10.75 -3.30 6.64
N ILE A 115 11.93 -2.70 6.84
CA ILE A 115 12.69 -2.80 8.08
C ILE A 115 12.87 -1.42 8.71
N VAL A 116 12.85 -1.37 10.04
CA VAL A 116 13.06 -0.14 10.82
C VAL A 116 14.37 -0.27 11.59
N ASP A 117 15.27 0.69 11.42
CA ASP A 117 16.54 0.71 12.16
C ASP A 117 16.40 1.30 13.58
N VAL A 118 17.51 1.32 14.32
CA VAL A 118 17.56 1.86 15.69
C VAL A 118 17.34 3.37 15.77
N ASP A 119 17.52 4.09 14.65
CA ASP A 119 17.28 5.53 14.53
C ASP A 119 15.85 5.84 14.04
N TRP A 120 14.99 4.82 13.91
CA TRP A 120 13.62 4.91 13.40
C TRP A 120 13.53 5.27 11.92
N ARG A 121 14.56 4.95 11.12
CA ARG A 121 14.50 5.07 9.67
C ARG A 121 13.89 3.81 9.06
N VAL A 122 12.96 4.01 8.15
CA VAL A 122 12.30 2.92 7.41
C VAL A 122 13.04 2.68 6.10
N TYR A 123 13.27 1.40 5.80
CA TYR A 123 13.86 0.94 4.54
C TYR A 123 12.94 -0.09 3.89
N LEU A 124 12.71 0.05 2.58
CA LEU A 124 12.03 -0.96 1.78
C LEU A 124 12.99 -2.14 1.55
N LEU A 125 12.53 -3.35 1.85
CA LEU A 125 13.25 -4.59 1.59
C LEU A 125 12.84 -5.19 0.24
N GLU A 126 11.54 -5.44 0.07
CA GLU A 126 11.00 -6.07 -1.13
C GLU A 126 9.52 -5.70 -1.37
N VAL A 127 9.07 -5.97 -2.59
CA VAL A 127 7.69 -5.80 -3.04
C VAL A 127 7.22 -7.13 -3.60
N ASN A 128 6.26 -7.74 -2.93
CA ASN A 128 5.75 -9.07 -3.22
C ASN A 128 4.42 -8.98 -3.98
N PRO A 129 4.36 -9.40 -5.26
CA PRO A 129 3.09 -9.56 -5.97
C PRO A 129 2.33 -10.76 -5.40
N GLY A 130 1.03 -10.61 -5.15
CA GLY A 130 0.19 -11.69 -4.61
C GLY A 130 0.56 -12.10 -3.18
N PRO A 131 0.44 -11.21 -2.20
CA PRO A 131 0.77 -11.51 -0.81
C PRO A 131 -0.04 -12.70 -0.27
N ASP A 132 0.59 -13.53 0.56
CA ASP A 132 -0.07 -14.69 1.18
C ASP A 132 -0.94 -14.23 2.37
N PHE A 133 -2.25 -14.27 2.18
CA PHE A 133 -3.24 -13.96 3.20
C PHE A 133 -3.62 -15.14 4.10
N LYS A 134 -3.07 -16.35 3.87
CA LYS A 134 -3.42 -17.53 4.69
C LYS A 134 -2.66 -17.62 6.02
N GLN A 135 -1.52 -16.95 6.12
CA GLN A 135 -0.56 -17.12 7.22
C GLN A 135 -0.90 -16.32 8.49
N THR A 136 -2.05 -15.66 8.50
CA THR A 136 -2.56 -14.91 9.63
C THR A 136 -3.62 -15.77 10.31
N GLY A 137 -3.32 -16.34 11.47
CA GLY A 137 -4.30 -17.09 12.25
C GLY A 137 -5.58 -16.27 12.55
N ASP A 138 -6.59 -16.89 13.16
CA ASP A 138 -7.92 -16.29 13.38
C ASP A 138 -7.88 -14.86 13.95
N ARG A 139 -6.86 -14.54 14.74
CA ARG A 139 -6.62 -13.21 15.32
C ARG A 139 -6.43 -12.10 14.29
N LEU A 140 -5.78 -12.39 13.17
CA LEU A 140 -5.39 -11.42 12.14
C LEU A 140 -6.29 -11.46 10.90
N SER A 141 -7.21 -12.43 10.82
CA SER A 141 -8.26 -12.52 9.78
C SER A 141 -9.01 -11.20 9.56
N ARG A 142 -9.26 -10.43 10.63
CA ARG A 142 -9.94 -9.12 10.57
C ARG A 142 -9.18 -8.06 9.78
N VAL A 143 -7.85 -8.12 9.77
CA VAL A 143 -7.00 -7.21 8.99
C VAL A 143 -7.24 -7.45 7.50
N ILE A 144 -7.26 -8.71 7.09
CA ILE A 144 -7.51 -9.09 5.69
C ILE A 144 -8.95 -8.78 5.30
N GLU A 145 -9.92 -9.14 6.13
CA GLU A 145 -11.34 -8.82 5.88
C GLU A 145 -11.52 -7.32 5.66
N ARG A 146 -10.90 -6.50 6.51
CA ARG A 146 -10.92 -5.04 6.35
C ARG A 146 -10.25 -4.59 5.06
N LEU A 147 -9.06 -5.12 4.74
CA LEU A 147 -8.35 -4.80 3.50
C LEU A 147 -9.22 -5.10 2.26
N MET A 148 -9.91 -6.23 2.24
CA MET A 148 -10.78 -6.63 1.13
C MET A 148 -11.99 -5.69 1.01
N LEU A 149 -12.64 -5.36 2.12
CA LEU A 149 -13.76 -4.41 2.15
C LEU A 149 -13.34 -3.01 1.68
N ASP A 150 -12.25 -2.48 2.23
CA ASP A 150 -11.75 -1.16 1.85
C ASP A 150 -11.33 -1.14 0.36
N THR A 151 -10.84 -2.26 -0.19
CA THR A 151 -10.53 -2.39 -1.62
C THR A 151 -11.79 -2.31 -2.49
N ILE A 152 -12.87 -2.98 -2.08
CA ILE A 152 -14.16 -2.90 -2.78
C ILE A 152 -14.62 -1.43 -2.84
N ASP A 153 -14.58 -0.73 -1.71
CA ASP A 153 -15.04 0.65 -1.61
C ASP A 153 -14.16 1.64 -2.39
N ALA A 154 -12.84 1.49 -2.31
CA ALA A 154 -11.90 2.41 -2.94
C ALA A 154 -11.70 2.17 -4.44
N VAL A 155 -11.82 0.91 -4.90
CA VAL A 155 -11.45 0.52 -6.26
C VAL A 155 -12.66 0.05 -7.06
N LEU A 156 -13.40 -0.94 -6.57
CA LEU A 156 -14.46 -1.58 -7.36
C LEU A 156 -15.69 -0.69 -7.49
N ILE A 157 -16.20 -0.12 -6.40
CA ILE A 157 -17.41 0.72 -6.45
C ILE A 157 -17.24 1.89 -7.42
N PRO A 158 -16.14 2.67 -7.39
CA PRO A 158 -15.93 3.75 -8.34
C PRO A 158 -15.81 3.26 -9.80
N GLN A 159 -15.18 2.11 -10.04
CA GLN A 159 -15.02 1.56 -11.38
C GLN A 159 -16.35 1.10 -12.01
N PHE A 160 -17.19 0.41 -11.24
CA PHE A 160 -18.43 -0.17 -11.74
C PHE A 160 -19.64 0.78 -11.65
N PHE A 161 -19.69 1.62 -10.61
CA PHE A 161 -20.86 2.45 -10.29
C PHE A 161 -20.59 3.96 -10.32
N GLY A 162 -19.34 4.38 -10.53
CA GLY A 162 -18.95 5.81 -10.51
C GLY A 162 -19.66 6.68 -11.54
N LYS A 163 -20.19 6.12 -12.63
CA LYS A 163 -21.03 6.85 -13.60
C LYS A 163 -22.52 6.88 -13.24
N ALA A 164 -23.03 5.85 -12.56
CA ALA A 164 -24.45 5.78 -12.15
C ALA A 164 -24.76 6.67 -10.94
N LEU A 165 -23.79 6.86 -10.04
CA LEU A 165 -23.88 7.75 -8.88
C LEU A 165 -23.72 9.24 -9.23
N GLN A 166 -23.20 9.59 -10.42
CA GLN A 166 -23.15 10.98 -10.89
C GLN A 166 -24.50 11.46 -11.44
N THR A 167 -25.38 10.55 -11.84
CA THR A 167 -26.69 10.88 -12.43
C THR A 167 -27.82 11.05 -11.42
N ASN A 168 -27.63 10.65 -10.15
CA ASN A 168 -28.62 10.89 -9.10
C ASN A 168 -27.89 11.10 -7.76
N GLN A 169 -28.09 12.31 -7.19
CA GLN A 169 -27.63 12.82 -5.90
C GLN A 169 -26.33 13.63 -5.92
N SER A 170 -26.46 14.89 -5.54
CA SER A 170 -25.41 15.73 -4.98
C SER A 170 -24.99 15.13 -3.63
N ILE A 171 -24.23 14.05 -3.67
CA ILE A 171 -23.49 13.57 -2.50
C ILE A 171 -22.24 14.43 -2.43
N ASP A 172 -22.05 15.08 -1.30
CA ASP A 172 -20.95 16.00 -1.04
C ASP A 172 -19.61 15.28 -1.29
N GLU A 173 -18.67 15.91 -1.99
CA GLU A 173 -17.34 15.31 -2.23
C GLU A 173 -16.58 15.10 -0.91
N ASP A 174 -16.95 15.86 0.13
CA ASP A 174 -16.49 15.64 1.51
C ASP A 174 -17.11 14.38 2.15
N GLU A 175 -18.35 14.00 1.83
CA GLU A 175 -18.97 12.73 2.25
C GLU A 175 -18.35 11.52 1.53
N LYS A 176 -17.99 11.64 0.24
CA LYS A 176 -17.21 10.59 -0.44
C LYS A 176 -15.81 10.44 0.15
N ARG A 177 -15.14 11.55 0.46
CA ARG A 177 -13.85 11.54 1.18
C ARG A 177 -13.98 10.98 2.59
N ALA A 178 -15.09 11.24 3.27
CA ALA A 178 -15.40 10.69 4.58
C ALA A 178 -15.79 9.19 4.52
N ALA A 179 -16.47 8.73 3.47
CA ALA A 179 -16.74 7.30 3.23
C ALA A 179 -15.45 6.54 2.88
N LEU A 180 -14.47 7.21 2.26
CA LEU A 180 -13.08 6.76 2.12
C LEU A 180 -12.25 6.92 3.41
N GLN A 181 -12.85 7.14 4.59
CA GLN A 181 -12.22 6.93 5.90
C GLN A 181 -11.82 5.47 6.17
N GLY A 182 -11.81 4.62 5.14
CA GLY A 182 -11.08 3.36 5.15
C GLY A 182 -9.62 3.54 5.60
N LYS A 183 -9.02 2.43 5.98
CA LYS A 183 -7.61 2.38 6.32
C LYS A 183 -6.72 2.48 5.09
N LEU A 184 -7.27 2.41 3.87
CA LEU A 184 -6.52 2.71 2.65
C LEU A 184 -6.24 4.21 2.50
N LYS A 185 -4.98 4.61 2.61
CA LYS A 185 -4.49 5.97 2.41
C LYS A 185 -3.94 6.12 0.99
N LEU A 186 -4.46 7.08 0.22
CA LEU A 186 -3.89 7.42 -1.08
C LEU A 186 -2.46 7.94 -0.90
N VAL A 187 -1.48 7.24 -1.47
CA VAL A 187 -0.04 7.59 -1.37
C VAL A 187 0.52 8.10 -2.70
N TYR A 188 -0.12 7.75 -3.81
CA TYR A 188 0.26 8.23 -5.13
C TYR A 188 -0.93 8.28 -6.08
N GLU A 189 -1.05 9.35 -6.85
CA GLU A 189 -2.05 9.49 -7.91
C GLU A 189 -1.35 9.79 -9.22
N ARG A 190 -1.70 9.05 -10.27
CA ARG A 190 -1.13 9.28 -11.59
C ARG A 190 -1.78 10.50 -12.20
N HIS A 191 -1.01 11.53 -12.52
CA HIS A 191 -1.53 12.65 -13.27
C HIS A 191 -1.86 12.21 -14.70
N ARG A 192 -3.16 12.05 -15.02
CA ARG A 192 -3.58 11.94 -16.42
C ARG A 192 -3.14 13.21 -17.15
N ARG A 193 -2.24 13.09 -18.13
CA ARG A 193 -2.09 14.14 -19.15
C ARG A 193 -3.48 14.39 -19.71
N LYS A 194 -4.02 15.61 -19.52
CA LYS A 194 -5.18 16.05 -20.27
C LYS A 194 -4.85 15.80 -21.74
N GLN A 195 -5.55 14.88 -22.40
CA GLN A 195 -5.50 14.80 -23.84
C GLN A 195 -5.87 16.20 -24.33
N GLN A 196 -4.91 16.91 -24.93
CA GLN A 196 -5.24 18.08 -25.71
C GLN A 196 -6.15 17.57 -26.82
N ASN A 197 -7.45 17.87 -26.70
CA ASN A 197 -8.37 17.75 -27.82
C ASN A 197 -7.84 18.67 -28.92
N SER A 198 -7.02 18.13 -29.81
CA SER A 198 -6.83 18.71 -31.13
C SER A 198 -8.12 18.46 -31.90
N THR A 199 -9.11 19.33 -31.68
CA THR A 199 -10.17 19.55 -32.65
C THR A 199 -9.51 20.14 -33.90
N SER A 200 -9.06 19.29 -34.81
CA SER A 200 -8.82 19.67 -36.20
C SER A 200 -10.18 20.07 -36.80
N PRO A 201 -10.36 21.28 -37.35
CA PRO A 201 -11.60 21.63 -38.02
C PRO A 201 -11.75 20.77 -39.26
N SER A 202 -12.87 20.06 -39.34
CA SER A 202 -13.37 19.46 -40.57
C SER A 202 -13.68 20.59 -41.56
N THR A 203 -12.95 20.66 -42.67
CA THR A 203 -13.44 21.35 -43.87
C THR A 203 -13.69 20.35 -44.99
N SER A 204 -14.96 20.32 -45.35
CA SER A 204 -15.65 19.62 -46.41
C SER A 204 -15.03 19.72 -47.80
N SER A 205 -15.14 18.59 -48.50
CA SER A 205 -15.14 18.33 -49.93
C SER A 205 -15.60 19.48 -50.84
N VAL A 206 -14.80 19.84 -51.86
CA VAL A 206 -15.28 20.40 -53.12
C VAL A 206 -14.44 19.89 -54.31
N LYS A 207 -15.10 19.00 -55.09
CA LYS A 207 -15.16 18.80 -56.54
C LYS A 207 -13.89 18.60 -57.41
N GLN A 208 -13.96 17.49 -58.14
CA GLN A 208 -13.28 17.15 -59.39
C GLN A 208 -13.22 18.31 -60.40
N GLY A 209 -12.06 18.43 -61.07
CA GLY A 209 -11.87 19.19 -62.30
C GLY A 209 -10.77 18.54 -63.13
N ILE A 210 -11.17 17.78 -64.14
CA ILE A 210 -10.32 17.26 -65.21
C ILE A 210 -9.88 18.43 -66.10
N ASN A 211 -8.59 18.58 -66.41
CA ASN A 211 -8.18 18.90 -67.78
C ASN A 211 -6.72 18.55 -68.11
N MET A 212 -6.52 18.21 -69.38
CA MET A 212 -5.39 17.51 -69.99
C MET A 212 -4.47 18.47 -70.78
N LYS A 213 -3.23 18.03 -71.06
CA LYS A 213 -2.23 18.55 -72.04
C LYS A 213 -1.47 19.83 -71.61
N VAL A 214 -0.16 19.97 -71.81
CA VAL A 214 0.76 19.47 -72.86
C VAL A 214 1.98 18.80 -72.24
#